data_AF-C5MJ07-F1
#
_entry.id   AF-C5MJ07-F1
#
_cell.length_a   1.000
_cell.length_b   1.000
_cell.length_c   1.000
_cell.angle_alpha   90.00
_cell.angle_beta   90.00
_cell.angle_gamma   90.00
#
_symmetry.space_group_name_H-M   'P 1'
#
loop_
_entity.id
_entity.type
_entity.pdbx_description
1 polymer ?
#
loop_
_entity_poly.entity_id
_entity_poly.type
_entity_poly.pdbx_seq_one_letter_code
_entity_poly.pdbx_strand_id
1 'polypeptide(L)'
;MEINMVLVLVLLKPGCYGGGNLLKDYKKNQNIYDFFKTAYYLFEKVPTFKWLSEAGIVPSETKTYTKEEIQNAFKAKFGKEVFFKCDSNHAINEVWYYFNVKGSLLKHDFLPIDSLSYSNCPSKGIRFPPKGSHSIPNPRRPKRPPPPHVTKTYGPVPTGVPESSYIKISDKPGCLISNGRYYTSGTCATYHFTTGSNNDNINVISSRGVCGVDSDGNFVCNRSNELLRDNFTIENDTIGYDGSFDWCFGKVLGSGSTAQTFIKLADDSCDSFKLSISG
;
A
#
# COMPACT_ATOMS: atom_id res chain seq x y z
N MET A 1 12.18 1.86 -0.37
CA MET A 1 12.49 3.29 -0.56
C MET A 1 12.40 3.59 -2.05
N GLU A 2 11.27 4.15 -2.42
CA GLU A 2 11.05 4.73 -3.74
C GLU A 2 11.32 6.23 -3.63
N ILE A 3 12.04 6.78 -4.62
CA ILE A 3 12.28 8.22 -4.70
C ILE A 3 11.25 8.75 -5.69
N ASN A 4 10.20 9.39 -5.14
CA ASN A 4 9.17 10.02 -5.93
C ASN A 4 9.65 11.40 -6.37
N MET A 5 9.81 11.59 -7.68
CA MET A 5 10.23 12.85 -8.27
C MET A 5 9.05 13.50 -9.00
N VAL A 6 8.44 14.50 -8.39
CA VAL A 6 7.36 15.27 -9.01
C VAL A 6 7.98 16.44 -9.76
N LEU A 7 8.11 16.31 -11.08
CA LEU A 7 8.58 17.38 -11.97
C LEU A 7 7.37 18.03 -12.64
N VAL A 8 7.19 19.34 -12.50
CA VAL A 8 6.08 20.06 -13.13
C VAL A 8 6.30 20.11 -14.65
N LEU A 9 5.48 19.36 -15.40
CA LEU A 9 5.61 19.10 -16.85
C LEU A 9 5.34 20.30 -17.77
N VAL A 10 4.93 21.46 -17.25
CA VAL A 10 4.55 22.62 -18.08
C VAL A 10 5.73 23.16 -18.89
N LEU A 11 6.97 23.02 -18.39
CA LEU A 11 8.20 23.46 -19.05
C LEU A 11 8.68 22.53 -20.19
N LEU A 12 8.01 21.38 -20.39
CA LEU A 12 8.32 20.42 -21.45
C LEU A 12 7.21 20.33 -22.51
N LYS A 13 6.36 21.35 -22.60
CA LYS A 13 5.38 21.42 -23.70
C LYS A 13 6.12 21.45 -25.04
N PRO A 14 5.62 20.77 -26.09
CA PRO A 14 6.24 20.77 -27.42
C PRO A 14 6.56 22.17 -27.94
N GLY A 15 5.66 23.14 -27.72
CA GLY A 15 5.86 24.53 -28.11
C GLY A 15 6.98 25.26 -27.36
N CYS A 16 7.64 24.65 -26.38
CA CYS A 16 8.83 25.21 -25.72
C CYS A 16 10.14 24.73 -26.38
N TYR A 17 10.06 23.84 -27.38
CA TYR A 17 11.20 23.29 -28.12
C TYR A 17 11.33 24.04 -29.45
N GLY A 18 12.25 25.00 -29.48
CA GLY A 18 12.56 25.81 -30.66
C GLY A 18 12.73 27.28 -30.27
N GLY A 19 13.95 27.81 -30.42
CA GLY A 19 14.18 29.25 -30.30
C GLY A 19 13.50 29.98 -31.44
N GLY A 20 12.54 30.86 -31.15
CA GLY A 20 11.94 31.79 -32.11
C GLY A 20 11.01 31.20 -33.19
N ASN A 21 11.09 29.91 -33.52
CA ASN A 21 10.21 29.22 -34.48
C ASN A 21 9.71 27.89 -33.89
N LEU A 22 8.59 27.97 -33.17
CA LEU A 22 8.16 27.08 -32.08
C LEU A 22 7.71 25.64 -32.45
N LEU A 23 7.83 25.20 -33.70
CA LEU A 23 7.27 23.91 -34.13
C LEU A 23 8.10 23.12 -35.15
N LYS A 24 9.16 23.69 -35.74
CA LYS A 24 9.93 22.98 -36.79
C LYS A 24 11.01 22.05 -36.24
N ASP A 25 11.51 22.30 -35.03
CA ASP A 25 12.66 21.57 -34.47
C ASP A 25 12.26 20.53 -33.40
N TYR A 26 10.99 20.51 -32.99
CA TYR A 26 10.50 19.54 -32.03
C TYR A 26 10.36 18.16 -32.67
N LYS A 27 11.15 17.19 -32.18
CA LYS A 27 10.98 15.79 -32.58
C LYS A 27 9.84 15.15 -31.79
N LYS A 28 9.05 14.30 -32.46
CA LYS A 28 7.96 13.55 -31.81
C LYS A 28 8.50 12.85 -30.55
N ASN A 29 7.81 13.04 -29.43
CA ASN A 29 8.12 12.49 -28.10
C ASN A 29 9.45 12.96 -27.47
N GLN A 30 10.12 13.98 -28.02
CA GLN A 30 11.34 14.52 -27.44
C GLN A 30 11.14 14.99 -25.98
N ASN A 31 9.98 15.57 -25.69
CA ASN A 31 9.64 16.01 -24.34
C ASN A 31 9.59 14.88 -23.29
N ILE A 32 9.12 13.69 -23.70
CA ILE A 32 9.07 12.51 -22.83
C ILE A 32 10.50 12.04 -22.54
N TYR A 33 11.33 11.97 -23.57
CA TYR A 33 12.74 11.61 -23.41
C TYR A 33 13.48 12.58 -22.48
N ASP A 34 13.31 13.88 -22.71
CA ASP A 34 13.96 14.92 -21.93
C ASP A 34 13.45 14.99 -20.47
N PHE A 35 12.18 14.63 -20.23
CA PHE A 35 11.65 14.43 -18.87
C PHE A 35 12.44 13.34 -18.13
N PHE A 36 12.50 12.12 -18.68
CA PHE A 36 13.17 11.00 -18.02
C PHE A 36 14.67 11.23 -17.87
N LYS A 37 15.32 11.84 -18.88
CA LYS A 37 16.73 12.21 -18.80
C LYS A 37 16.97 13.22 -17.68
N THR A 38 16.11 14.21 -17.53
CA THR A 38 16.21 15.20 -16.45
C THR A 38 15.92 14.58 -15.08
N ALA A 39 14.99 13.65 -15.01
CA ALA A 39 14.71 12.91 -13.78
C ALA A 39 15.90 12.07 -13.33
N TYR A 40 16.52 11.37 -14.27
CA TYR A 40 17.73 10.61 -14.01
C TYR A 40 18.88 11.53 -13.57
N TYR A 41 19.08 12.66 -14.25
CA TYR A 41 20.08 13.67 -13.86
C TYR A 41 19.89 14.13 -12.41
N LEU A 42 18.67 14.48 -12.02
CA LEU A 42 18.38 14.92 -10.64
C LEU A 42 18.62 13.79 -9.64
N PHE A 43 18.18 12.58 -9.95
CA PHE A 43 18.38 11.40 -9.11
C PHE A 43 19.88 11.16 -8.82
N GLU A 44 20.75 11.28 -9.82
CA GLU A 44 22.21 11.16 -9.63
C GLU A 44 22.79 12.25 -8.72
N LYS A 45 22.19 13.45 -8.69
CA LYS A 45 22.64 14.55 -7.83
C LYS A 45 22.22 14.42 -6.37
N VAL A 46 21.23 13.58 -6.07
CA VAL A 46 20.75 13.33 -4.70
C VAL A 46 20.93 11.86 -4.30
N PRO A 47 22.18 11.37 -4.16
CA PRO A 47 22.48 9.98 -3.81
C PRO A 47 22.12 9.69 -2.34
N THR A 48 20.82 9.62 -2.09
CA THR A 48 20.15 9.56 -0.77
C THR A 48 20.74 8.47 0.11
N PHE A 49 20.91 7.27 -0.45
CA PHE A 49 21.46 6.14 0.27
C PHE A 49 22.90 6.38 0.73
N LYS A 50 23.73 6.98 -0.12
CA LYS A 50 25.13 7.30 0.19
C LYS A 50 25.19 8.32 1.33
N TRP A 51 24.38 9.37 1.27
CA TRP A 51 24.31 10.40 2.32
C TRP A 51 23.89 9.84 3.67
N LEU A 52 22.85 8.99 3.70
CA LEU A 52 22.42 8.31 4.92
C LEU A 52 23.51 7.38 5.45
N SER A 53 24.15 6.59 4.58
CA SER A 53 25.19 5.65 4.97
C SER A 53 26.42 6.33 5.57
N GLU A 54 26.86 7.46 4.99
CA GLU A 54 27.96 8.28 5.52
C GLU A 54 27.64 8.85 6.91
N ALA A 55 26.36 9.08 7.23
CA ALA A 55 25.90 9.48 8.56
C ALA A 55 25.66 8.28 9.51
N GLY A 56 26.00 7.06 9.11
CA GLY A 56 25.78 5.84 9.90
C GLY A 56 24.32 5.37 9.94
N ILE A 57 23.47 5.91 9.07
CA ILE A 57 22.08 5.52 8.85
C ILE A 57 22.04 4.51 7.71
N VAL A 58 22.31 3.26 8.06
CA VAL A 58 22.34 2.13 7.13
C VAL A 58 21.14 1.21 7.35
N PRO A 59 20.74 0.42 6.34
CA PRO A 59 19.67 -0.54 6.52
C PRO A 59 19.96 -1.54 7.64
N SER A 60 18.99 -1.80 8.50
CA SER A 60 19.11 -2.69 9.65
C SER A 60 17.76 -3.27 10.05
N GLU A 61 17.77 -4.53 10.50
CA GLU A 61 16.57 -5.20 11.05
C GLU A 61 16.16 -4.65 12.42
N THR A 62 17.14 -4.20 13.21
CA THR A 62 16.98 -3.90 14.63
C THR A 62 17.25 -2.45 14.98
N LYS A 63 18.17 -1.80 14.25
CA LYS A 63 18.53 -0.41 14.52
C LYS A 63 17.40 0.51 14.10
N THR A 64 17.08 1.45 14.97
CA THR A 64 16.14 2.54 14.70
C THR A 64 16.84 3.87 14.82
N TYR A 65 16.27 4.88 14.18
CA TYR A 65 16.79 6.23 14.10
C TYR A 65 15.77 7.24 14.61
N THR A 66 16.24 8.44 14.91
CA THR A 66 15.41 9.59 15.23
C THR A 66 15.14 10.43 13.99
N LYS A 67 14.06 11.20 14.02
CA LYS A 67 13.71 12.13 12.93
C LYS A 67 14.84 13.15 12.71
N GLU A 68 15.41 13.64 13.81
CA GLU A 68 16.47 14.63 13.81
C GLU A 68 17.77 14.08 13.20
N GLU A 69 18.19 12.86 13.54
CA GLU A 69 19.38 12.23 12.93
C GLU A 69 19.25 12.14 11.41
N ILE A 70 18.09 11.69 10.91
CA ILE A 70 17.84 11.58 9.47
C ILE A 70 17.81 12.97 8.81
N GLN A 71 17.12 13.93 9.43
CA GLN A 71 17.04 15.29 8.91
C GLN A 71 18.41 15.97 8.84
N ASN A 72 19.25 15.77 9.86
CA ASN A 72 20.61 16.30 9.91
C ASN A 72 21.51 15.65 8.85
N ALA A 73 21.38 14.35 8.61
CA ALA A 73 22.11 13.67 7.53
C ALA A 73 21.78 14.27 6.16
N PHE A 74 20.50 14.55 5.88
CA PHE A 74 20.10 15.23 4.65
C PHE A 74 20.59 16.67 4.60
N LYS A 75 20.39 17.44 5.67
CA LYS A 75 20.77 18.86 5.73
C LYS A 75 22.28 19.05 5.56
N ALA A 76 23.11 18.14 6.08
CA ALA A 76 24.57 18.19 5.93
C ALA A 76 25.05 18.04 4.47
N LYS A 77 24.25 17.42 3.60
CA LYS A 77 24.61 17.16 2.20
C LYS A 77 23.83 18.01 1.21
N PHE A 78 22.53 18.17 1.45
CA PHE A 78 21.61 18.93 0.61
C PHE A 78 21.52 20.42 1.00
N GLY A 79 21.89 20.78 2.23
CA GLY A 79 21.85 22.15 2.74
C GLY A 79 20.48 22.68 3.11
N LYS A 80 19.41 21.89 2.91
CA LYS A 80 18.01 22.26 3.12
C LYS A 80 17.25 21.19 3.90
N GLU A 81 16.11 21.58 4.47
CA GLU A 81 15.13 20.65 5.04
C GLU A 81 14.59 19.73 3.91
N VAL A 82 14.46 18.43 4.20
CA VAL A 82 14.09 17.41 3.21
C VAL A 82 12.89 16.67 3.75
N PHE A 83 11.84 16.55 2.94
CA PHE A 83 10.69 15.76 3.33
C PHE A 83 11.01 14.27 3.20
N PHE A 84 10.71 13.51 4.24
CA PHE A 84 10.71 12.05 4.16
C PHE A 84 9.49 11.50 4.88
N LYS A 85 8.95 10.42 4.33
CA LYS A 85 7.69 9.81 4.75
C LYS A 85 7.93 8.42 5.29
N CYS A 86 7.26 8.10 6.39
CA CYS A 86 7.24 6.76 6.96
C CYS A 86 5.95 6.03 6.57
N ASP A 87 6.07 4.71 6.42
CA ASP A 87 4.93 3.81 6.31
C ASP A 87 4.27 3.57 7.68
N SER A 88 3.25 2.71 7.72
CA SER A 88 2.54 2.34 8.94
C SER A 88 3.39 1.57 9.97
N ASN A 89 4.55 1.06 9.58
CA ASN A 89 5.51 0.39 10.47
C ASN A 89 6.64 1.31 10.93
N HIS A 90 6.48 2.62 10.70
CA HIS A 90 7.49 3.65 10.95
C HIS A 90 8.79 3.45 10.14
N ALA A 91 8.74 2.73 9.02
CA ALA A 91 9.88 2.58 8.13
C ALA A 91 9.94 3.71 7.10
N ILE A 92 11.13 4.25 6.84
CA ILE A 92 11.33 5.27 5.79
C ILE A 92 10.92 4.66 4.43
N ASN A 93 9.91 5.25 3.81
CA ASN A 93 9.35 4.79 2.55
C ASN A 93 9.69 5.71 1.38
N GLU A 94 9.58 7.03 1.58
CA GLU A 94 9.77 8.03 0.52
C GLU A 94 10.66 9.18 1.02
N VAL A 95 11.44 9.77 0.12
CA VAL A 95 12.26 10.97 0.35
C VAL A 95 12.07 11.91 -0.82
N TRP A 96 11.68 13.16 -0.56
CA TRP A 96 11.35 14.16 -1.57
C TRP A 96 12.27 15.37 -1.42
N TYR A 97 12.93 15.72 -2.51
CA TYR A 97 13.81 16.88 -2.61
C TYR A 97 13.11 17.98 -3.39
N TYR A 98 13.12 19.19 -2.85
CA TYR A 98 12.44 20.34 -3.44
C TYR A 98 13.45 21.26 -4.10
N PHE A 99 13.11 21.72 -5.30
CA PHE A 99 13.92 22.63 -6.07
C PHE A 99 13.05 23.72 -6.70
N ASN A 100 13.58 24.94 -6.75
CA ASN A 100 13.16 25.92 -7.74
C ASN A 100 13.93 25.67 -9.03
N VAL A 101 13.32 26.00 -10.17
CA VAL A 101 13.96 25.90 -11.49
C VAL A 101 14.19 27.30 -12.04
N LYS A 102 15.43 27.62 -12.39
CA LYS A 102 15.76 28.90 -13.02
C LYS A 102 15.74 28.76 -14.54
N GLY A 103 14.67 29.26 -15.16
CA GLY A 103 14.49 29.20 -16.61
C GLY A 103 14.01 27.84 -17.10
N SER A 104 14.57 27.36 -18.21
CA SER A 104 14.15 26.08 -18.80
C SER A 104 14.66 24.90 -17.99
N LEU A 105 13.80 23.90 -17.82
CA LEU A 105 14.10 22.64 -17.16
C LEU A 105 15.30 21.91 -17.81
N LEU A 106 15.48 22.08 -19.11
CA LEU A 106 16.55 21.45 -19.89
C LEU A 106 17.94 22.03 -19.60
N LYS A 107 18.02 23.20 -18.95
CA LYS A 107 19.31 23.79 -18.54
C LYS A 107 19.83 23.21 -17.23
N HIS A 108 19.01 22.41 -16.54
CA HIS A 108 19.34 21.77 -15.26
C HIS A 108 19.79 22.74 -14.15
N ASP A 109 19.31 23.98 -14.19
CA ASP A 109 19.57 25.00 -13.15
C ASP A 109 18.54 24.85 -12.01
N PHE A 110 18.78 23.86 -11.16
CA PHE A 110 17.94 23.51 -10.02
C PHE A 110 18.52 24.08 -8.73
N LEU A 111 17.72 24.89 -8.04
CA LEU A 111 18.09 25.54 -6.79
C LEU A 111 17.40 24.84 -5.62
N PRO A 112 18.14 24.15 -4.73
CA PRO A 112 17.58 23.48 -3.55
C PRO A 112 16.79 24.45 -2.66
N ILE A 113 15.62 24.04 -2.22
CA ILE A 113 14.80 24.77 -1.24
C ILE A 113 14.40 23.85 -0.10
N ASP A 114 13.99 24.46 1.01
CA ASP A 114 13.44 23.75 2.15
C ASP A 114 12.12 23.06 1.78
N SER A 115 11.87 21.90 2.40
CA SER A 115 10.65 21.14 2.17
C SER A 115 9.40 21.96 2.45
N LEU A 116 8.41 21.87 1.55
CA LEU A 116 7.12 22.56 1.71
C LEU A 116 6.14 21.79 2.60
N SER A 117 6.54 20.65 3.17
CA SER A 117 5.67 19.74 3.92
C SER A 117 6.43 19.09 5.07
N TYR A 118 5.70 18.74 6.13
CA TYR A 118 6.28 18.12 7.32
C TYR A 118 6.23 16.59 7.24
N SER A 119 7.29 15.94 7.73
CA SER A 119 7.38 14.48 7.81
C SER A 119 6.35 13.88 8.77
N ASN A 120 5.63 12.84 8.31
CA ASN A 120 4.74 12.01 9.13
C ASN A 120 5.48 10.97 9.99
N CYS A 121 6.81 10.86 9.89
CA CYS A 121 7.58 9.94 10.71
C CYS A 121 7.48 10.31 12.21
N PRO A 122 7.57 9.34 13.14
CA PRO A 122 7.66 9.65 14.57
C PRO A 122 8.98 10.36 14.90
N SER A 123 9.08 10.98 16.07
CA SER A 123 10.33 11.63 16.52
C SER A 123 11.47 10.63 16.76
N LYS A 124 11.16 9.40 17.17
CA LYS A 124 12.10 8.31 17.45
C LYS A 124 11.53 6.98 16.94
N GLY A 125 12.39 5.96 16.82
CA GLY A 125 11.96 4.61 16.45
C GLY A 125 11.73 4.43 14.95
N ILE A 126 12.29 5.32 14.11
CA ILE A 126 12.18 5.22 12.65
C ILE A 126 13.03 4.04 12.18
N ARG A 127 12.45 3.18 11.36
CA ARG A 127 13.10 1.99 10.82
C ARG A 127 13.66 2.26 9.43
N PHE A 128 14.79 1.62 9.11
CA PHE A 128 15.31 1.57 7.75
C PHE A 128 15.65 0.11 7.43
N PRO A 129 14.69 -0.71 6.98
CA PRO A 129 14.93 -2.14 6.77
C PRO A 129 15.79 -2.41 5.51
N PRO A 130 16.59 -3.49 5.49
CA PRO A 130 17.28 -3.95 4.29
C PRO A 130 16.32 -4.21 3.12
N LYS A 131 16.80 -4.02 1.89
CA LYS A 131 16.03 -4.42 0.70
C LYS A 131 16.08 -5.95 0.57
N GLY A 132 14.94 -6.57 0.30
CA GLY A 132 14.86 -8.03 0.17
C GLY A 132 14.84 -8.79 1.49
N SER A 133 14.91 -8.11 2.64
CA SER A 133 14.57 -8.75 3.90
C SER A 133 13.06 -8.97 3.94
N HIS A 134 12.63 -10.21 3.69
CA HIS A 134 11.43 -10.69 4.36
C HIS A 134 11.62 -10.43 5.84
N SER A 135 10.66 -9.79 6.50
CA SER A 135 10.69 -9.46 7.92
C SER A 135 11.09 -10.69 8.74
N ILE A 136 12.38 -10.80 9.07
CA ILE A 136 12.88 -11.79 10.00
C ILE A 136 12.46 -11.29 11.39
N PRO A 137 11.69 -12.07 12.17
CA PRO A 137 11.27 -11.65 13.50
C PRO A 137 12.50 -11.37 14.38
N ASN A 138 12.51 -10.19 15.00
CA ASN A 138 13.54 -9.65 15.88
C ASN A 138 14.13 -10.69 16.86
N PRO A 139 15.47 -10.79 17.04
CA PRO A 139 16.08 -11.69 18.01
C PRO A 139 16.10 -11.03 19.39
N ARG A 140 15.21 -11.45 20.31
CA ARG A 140 15.45 -11.64 21.75
C ARG A 140 14.17 -12.03 22.52
N ARG A 141 13.91 -13.33 22.54
CA ARG A 141 13.43 -14.11 23.69
C ARG A 141 13.88 -15.55 23.47
N PRO A 142 14.23 -16.34 24.50
CA PRO A 142 14.68 -17.72 24.31
C PRO A 142 13.62 -18.48 23.50
N LYS A 143 14.01 -18.98 22.32
CA LYS A 143 13.14 -19.77 21.46
C LYS A 143 12.79 -21.06 22.17
N ARG A 144 11.52 -21.19 22.58
CA ARG A 144 10.83 -22.49 22.57
C ARG A 144 11.03 -23.09 21.17
N PRO A 145 11.23 -24.41 21.02
CA PRO A 145 11.55 -25.03 19.74
C PRO A 145 10.60 -24.55 18.64
N PRO A 146 11.11 -24.25 17.43
CA PRO A 146 10.25 -23.85 16.34
C PRO A 146 9.23 -24.96 16.07
N PRO A 147 7.92 -24.64 15.97
CA PRO A 147 7.01 -25.55 15.31
C PRO A 147 7.55 -25.78 13.89
N PRO A 148 7.35 -26.99 13.31
CA PRO A 148 7.86 -27.33 12.00
C PRO A 148 7.48 -26.26 10.97
N HIS A 149 8.38 -26.04 10.00
CA HIS A 149 8.15 -25.18 8.86
C HIS A 149 6.98 -25.77 8.04
N VAL A 150 5.77 -25.22 8.21
CA VAL A 150 4.61 -25.57 7.40
C VAL A 150 4.60 -24.58 6.24
N THR A 151 4.91 -25.05 5.03
CA THR A 151 4.39 -24.47 3.79
C THR A 151 2.94 -24.08 4.07
N LYS A 152 2.48 -22.86 3.79
CA LYS A 152 1.05 -22.54 3.96
C LYS A 152 0.25 -23.34 2.92
N THR A 153 0.08 -24.63 3.18
CA THR A 153 -0.98 -25.45 2.63
C THR A 153 -2.22 -24.91 3.30
N TYR A 154 -2.89 -24.00 2.61
CA TYR A 154 -4.31 -23.79 2.85
C TYR A 154 -4.97 -25.18 2.72
N GLY A 155 -5.87 -25.53 3.64
CA GLY A 155 -6.48 -26.85 3.70
C GLY A 155 -7.19 -27.22 2.39
N PRO A 156 -7.75 -28.43 2.30
CA PRO A 156 -8.56 -28.81 1.14
C PRO A 156 -9.61 -27.74 0.83
N VAL A 157 -9.93 -27.54 -0.45
CA VAL A 157 -10.97 -26.60 -0.89
C VAL A 157 -12.22 -27.42 -1.26
N PRO A 158 -13.44 -27.01 -0.86
CA PRO A 158 -14.65 -27.71 -1.28
C PRO A 158 -14.80 -27.72 -2.81
N THR A 159 -15.40 -28.80 -3.33
CA THR A 159 -15.71 -28.92 -4.75
C THR A 159 -16.63 -27.78 -5.20
N GLY A 160 -16.24 -27.07 -6.26
CA GLY A 160 -17.01 -25.93 -6.79
C GLY A 160 -16.63 -24.57 -6.18
N VAL A 161 -15.70 -24.53 -5.22
CA VAL A 161 -15.13 -23.28 -4.67
C VAL A 161 -13.72 -23.09 -5.24
N PRO A 162 -13.34 -21.89 -5.74
CA PRO A 162 -11.99 -21.64 -6.20
C PRO A 162 -11.01 -21.62 -5.01
N GLU A 163 -9.73 -21.90 -5.25
CA GLU A 163 -8.69 -21.78 -4.20
C GLU A 163 -8.57 -20.34 -3.68
N SER A 164 -8.76 -19.37 -4.57
CA SER A 164 -8.79 -17.96 -4.23
C SER A 164 -9.62 -17.13 -5.19
N SER A 165 -10.14 -15.99 -4.73
CA SER A 165 -10.89 -15.05 -5.55
C SER A 165 -10.89 -13.64 -4.96
N TYR A 166 -11.35 -12.67 -5.73
CA TYR A 166 -11.76 -11.36 -5.23
C TYR A 166 -13.23 -11.40 -4.80
N ILE A 167 -13.53 -10.80 -3.66
CA ILE A 167 -14.92 -10.63 -3.21
C ILE A 167 -15.41 -9.25 -3.65
N LYS A 168 -16.51 -9.23 -4.39
CA LYS A 168 -17.16 -8.03 -4.94
C LYS A 168 -18.60 -7.94 -4.45
N ILE A 169 -19.18 -6.76 -4.63
CA ILE A 169 -20.62 -6.59 -4.48
C ILE A 169 -21.24 -6.75 -5.86
N SER A 170 -22.26 -7.58 -5.99
CA SER A 170 -22.96 -7.77 -7.27
C SER A 170 -23.46 -6.42 -7.80
N ASP A 171 -23.22 -6.18 -9.09
CA ASP A 171 -23.69 -5.00 -9.83
C ASP A 171 -23.20 -3.64 -9.28
N LYS A 172 -22.10 -3.60 -8.51
CA LYS A 172 -21.48 -2.36 -8.03
C LYS A 172 -19.97 -2.31 -8.29
N PRO A 173 -19.42 -1.12 -8.64
CA PRO A 173 -17.99 -0.96 -8.88
C PRO A 173 -17.21 -0.91 -7.56
N GLY A 174 -16.24 -1.80 -7.40
CA GLY A 174 -15.41 -1.88 -6.19
C GLY A 174 -15.29 -3.31 -5.71
N CYS A 175 -14.69 -3.50 -4.54
CA CYS A 175 -14.45 -4.81 -3.96
C CYS A 175 -14.08 -4.71 -2.49
N LEU A 176 -14.03 -5.87 -1.83
CA LEU A 176 -13.52 -5.94 -0.47
C LEU A 176 -11.99 -5.88 -0.48
N ILE A 177 -11.44 -5.14 0.49
CA ILE A 177 -10.02 -5.04 0.79
C ILE A 177 -9.66 -5.90 2.00
N SER A 178 -8.36 -6.13 2.23
CA SER A 178 -7.85 -7.21 3.09
C SER A 178 -8.41 -7.28 4.53
N ASN A 179 -9.00 -6.21 5.07
CA ASN A 179 -9.65 -6.22 6.38
C ASN A 179 -11.15 -6.56 6.35
N GLY A 180 -11.73 -6.82 5.18
CA GLY A 180 -13.15 -7.14 5.00
C GLY A 180 -14.05 -5.98 4.57
N ARG A 181 -13.51 -4.76 4.44
CA ARG A 181 -14.29 -3.56 4.10
C ARG A 181 -14.42 -3.35 2.60
N TYR A 182 -15.51 -2.72 2.17
CA TYR A 182 -15.73 -2.31 0.80
C TYR A 182 -15.00 -1.01 0.45
N TYR A 183 -14.42 -0.98 -0.73
CA TYR A 183 -13.65 0.15 -1.25
C TYR A 183 -13.79 0.27 -2.77
N THR A 184 -14.02 1.49 -3.27
CA THR A 184 -14.30 1.74 -4.70
C THR A 184 -13.11 2.28 -5.49
N SER A 185 -12.05 2.76 -4.82
CA SER A 185 -10.92 3.46 -5.45
C SER A 185 -9.56 2.74 -5.35
N GLY A 186 -9.52 1.54 -4.77
CA GLY A 186 -8.26 0.81 -4.50
C GLY A 186 -8.24 -0.60 -5.05
N THR A 187 -7.15 -1.31 -4.75
CA THR A 187 -6.92 -2.68 -5.19
C THR A 187 -7.70 -3.67 -4.35
N CYS A 188 -8.40 -4.59 -5.02
CA CYS A 188 -9.10 -5.70 -4.39
C CYS A 188 -8.14 -6.61 -3.64
N ALA A 189 -8.58 -7.15 -2.50
CA ALA A 189 -7.83 -8.18 -1.82
C ALA A 189 -8.14 -9.56 -2.41
N THR A 190 -7.09 -10.38 -2.55
CA THR A 190 -7.23 -11.80 -2.79
C THR A 190 -7.64 -12.49 -1.49
N TYR A 191 -8.69 -13.29 -1.56
CA TYR A 191 -9.18 -14.14 -0.49
C TYR A 191 -8.92 -15.60 -0.86
N HIS A 192 -8.45 -16.39 0.09
CA HIS A 192 -8.28 -17.83 -0.03
C HIS A 192 -9.42 -18.54 0.68
N PHE A 193 -9.87 -19.65 0.09
CA PHE A 193 -10.95 -20.46 0.63
C PHE A 193 -10.44 -21.85 1.02
N THR A 194 -10.86 -22.35 2.17
CA THR A 194 -10.57 -23.73 2.59
C THR A 194 -11.82 -24.35 3.20
N THR A 195 -11.89 -25.67 3.28
CA THR A 195 -12.92 -26.38 4.04
C THR A 195 -12.90 -25.92 5.50
N GLY A 196 -14.08 -25.68 6.05
CA GLY A 196 -14.32 -25.32 7.45
C GLY A 196 -14.50 -26.57 8.32
N SER A 197 -15.15 -26.38 9.48
CA SER A 197 -15.35 -27.46 10.48
C SER A 197 -16.25 -28.60 9.99
N ASN A 198 -17.14 -28.33 9.03
CA ASN A 198 -18.04 -29.29 8.39
C ASN A 198 -17.88 -29.20 6.87
N ASN A 199 -18.31 -30.23 6.12
CA ASN A 199 -18.09 -30.32 4.67
C ASN A 199 -18.70 -29.16 3.86
N ASP A 200 -19.74 -28.49 4.37
CA ASP A 200 -20.43 -27.41 3.68
C ASP A 200 -19.93 -26.01 4.06
N ASN A 201 -19.19 -25.91 5.18
CA ASN A 201 -18.65 -24.63 5.65
C ASN A 201 -17.28 -24.38 5.01
N ILE A 202 -16.96 -23.10 4.84
CA ILE A 202 -15.66 -22.66 4.37
C ILE A 202 -15.02 -21.68 5.35
N ASN A 203 -13.71 -21.62 5.31
CA ASN A 203 -12.95 -20.51 5.87
C ASN A 203 -12.62 -19.53 4.76
N VAL A 204 -12.82 -18.25 5.02
CA VAL A 204 -12.40 -17.15 4.15
C VAL A 204 -11.17 -16.50 4.77
N ILE A 205 -10.07 -16.40 4.03
CA ILE A 205 -8.78 -15.97 4.58
C ILE A 205 -8.19 -14.87 3.72
N SER A 206 -7.75 -13.77 4.34
CA SER A 206 -7.02 -12.70 3.68
C SER A 206 -5.60 -12.56 4.23
N SER A 207 -4.82 -11.63 3.66
CA SER A 207 -3.52 -11.25 4.22
C SER A 207 -3.57 -10.67 5.64
N ARG A 208 -4.75 -10.26 6.13
CA ARG A 208 -4.97 -9.77 7.50
C ARG A 208 -5.35 -10.87 8.49
N GLY A 209 -5.63 -12.08 8.02
CA GLY A 209 -5.98 -13.23 8.85
C GLY A 209 -7.30 -13.86 8.41
N VAL A 210 -7.85 -14.70 9.28
CA VAL A 210 -9.14 -15.37 9.05
C VAL A 210 -10.24 -14.32 9.08
N CYS A 211 -11.18 -14.42 8.16
CA CYS A 211 -12.35 -13.56 8.11
C CYS A 211 -13.48 -14.22 8.90
N GLY A 212 -14.23 -13.39 9.62
CA GLY A 212 -15.37 -13.75 10.43
C GLY A 212 -16.39 -12.62 10.47
N VAL A 213 -17.45 -12.82 11.23
CA VAL A 213 -18.44 -11.78 11.51
C VAL A 213 -18.29 -11.35 12.96
N ASP A 214 -18.09 -10.05 13.20
CA ASP A 214 -17.97 -9.50 14.56
C ASP A 214 -19.33 -9.39 15.28
N SER A 215 -19.31 -8.97 16.55
CA SER A 215 -20.52 -8.82 17.37
C SER A 215 -21.53 -7.82 16.81
N ASP A 216 -21.09 -6.91 15.94
CA ASP A 216 -21.92 -5.90 15.30
C ASP A 216 -22.42 -6.37 13.92
N GLY A 217 -22.18 -7.64 13.58
CA GLY A 217 -22.58 -8.24 12.30
C GLY A 217 -21.66 -7.89 11.14
N ASN A 218 -20.50 -7.26 11.37
CA ASN A 218 -19.61 -6.86 10.28
C ASN A 218 -18.68 -7.99 9.83
N PHE A 219 -18.53 -8.14 8.52
CA PHE A 219 -17.50 -8.95 7.90
C PHE A 219 -16.11 -8.34 8.17
N VAL A 220 -15.28 -9.04 8.93
CA VAL A 220 -13.96 -8.57 9.37
C VAL A 220 -12.89 -9.65 9.22
N CYS A 221 -11.74 -9.28 8.67
CA CYS A 221 -10.58 -10.17 8.59
C CYS A 221 -9.46 -9.68 9.51
N ASN A 222 -9.08 -10.51 10.47
CA ASN A 222 -8.03 -10.18 11.43
C ASN A 222 -7.29 -11.45 11.90
N ARG A 223 -6.11 -11.26 12.53
CA ARG A 223 -5.24 -12.38 12.96
C ARG A 223 -5.71 -13.07 14.24
N SER A 224 -6.65 -12.47 14.95
CA SER A 224 -7.22 -12.99 16.19
C SER A 224 -8.42 -13.91 15.92
N ASN A 225 -8.96 -13.91 14.70
CA ASN A 225 -10.01 -14.83 14.28
C ASN A 225 -9.44 -16.25 14.13
N GLU A 226 -10.22 -17.24 14.53
CA GLU A 226 -9.86 -18.66 14.50
C GLU A 226 -10.50 -19.36 13.29
N LEU A 227 -9.78 -20.28 12.66
CA LEU A 227 -10.18 -21.05 11.45
C LEU A 227 -11.41 -21.98 11.62
N LEU A 228 -12.12 -21.90 12.75
CA LEU A 228 -13.19 -22.84 13.10
C LEU A 228 -14.47 -22.14 13.58
N ARG A 229 -14.47 -20.80 13.64
CA ARG A 229 -15.58 -20.03 14.22
C ARG A 229 -16.54 -19.44 13.21
N ASP A 230 -16.24 -19.54 11.92
CA ASP A 230 -16.93 -18.74 10.92
C ASP A 230 -17.72 -19.62 9.94
N ASN A 231 -19.06 -19.55 10.06
CA ASN A 231 -20.05 -20.33 9.29
C ASN A 231 -20.22 -19.81 7.85
N PHE A 232 -19.13 -19.52 7.16
CA PHE A 232 -19.24 -19.10 5.76
C PHE A 232 -19.65 -20.27 4.88
N THR A 233 -20.47 -19.99 3.89
CA THR A 233 -20.84 -20.91 2.81
C THR A 233 -20.70 -20.18 1.47
N ILE A 234 -20.49 -20.93 0.40
CA ILE A 234 -20.59 -20.40 -0.97
C ILE A 234 -21.65 -21.19 -1.71
N GLU A 235 -22.65 -20.46 -2.22
CA GLU A 235 -23.71 -21.00 -3.09
C GLU A 235 -23.85 -20.08 -4.30
N ASN A 236 -23.85 -20.65 -5.50
CA ASN A 236 -23.97 -19.90 -6.76
C ASN A 236 -23.00 -18.70 -6.85
N ASP A 237 -21.72 -18.94 -6.51
CA ASP A 237 -20.67 -17.91 -6.47
C ASP A 237 -20.95 -16.74 -5.50
N THR A 238 -21.90 -16.89 -4.58
CA THR A 238 -22.20 -15.91 -3.54
C THR A 238 -21.78 -16.39 -2.17
N ILE A 239 -21.21 -15.50 -1.37
CA ILE A 239 -20.76 -15.79 -0.01
C ILE A 239 -21.90 -15.52 0.96
N GLY A 240 -22.26 -16.54 1.73
CA GLY A 240 -23.20 -16.46 2.85
C GLY A 240 -22.49 -16.69 4.18
N TYR A 241 -23.14 -16.31 5.27
CA TYR A 241 -22.72 -16.59 6.63
C TYR A 241 -23.93 -17.01 7.46
N ASP A 242 -23.82 -18.16 8.13
CA ASP A 242 -24.88 -18.74 8.98
C ASP A 242 -26.23 -18.91 8.23
N GLY A 243 -26.15 -19.29 6.95
CA GLY A 243 -27.30 -19.46 6.06
C GLY A 243 -27.88 -18.17 5.47
N SER A 244 -27.40 -17.00 5.88
CA SER A 244 -27.78 -15.72 5.27
C SER A 244 -26.81 -15.31 4.16
N PHE A 245 -27.34 -14.95 3.00
CA PHE A 245 -26.56 -14.45 1.86
C PHE A 245 -26.77 -12.95 1.62
N ASP A 246 -27.60 -12.31 2.44
CA ASP A 246 -27.91 -10.90 2.32
C ASP A 246 -26.98 -10.08 3.21
N TRP A 247 -26.23 -9.20 2.55
CA TRP A 247 -25.30 -8.27 3.16
C TRP A 247 -25.76 -6.85 2.88
N CYS A 248 -25.36 -5.90 3.71
CA CYS A 248 -25.59 -4.50 3.42
C CYS A 248 -24.43 -3.62 3.89
N PHE A 249 -24.49 -2.34 3.51
CA PHE A 249 -23.50 -1.36 3.93
C PHE A 249 -23.70 -1.00 5.40
N GLY A 250 -22.64 -1.18 6.18
CA GLY A 250 -22.54 -0.67 7.53
C GLY A 250 -21.96 0.74 7.55
N LYS A 251 -21.33 1.08 8.69
CA LYS A 251 -20.71 2.38 8.91
C LYS A 251 -19.64 2.69 7.85
N VAL A 252 -19.59 3.95 7.41
CA VAL A 252 -18.52 4.46 6.56
C VAL A 252 -17.42 5.06 7.43
N LEU A 253 -16.17 4.72 7.14
CA LEU A 253 -14.98 5.31 7.75
C LEU A 253 -14.27 6.21 6.74
N GLY A 254 -13.97 7.43 7.16
CA GLY A 254 -13.35 8.43 6.29
C GLY A 254 -14.36 9.09 5.34
N SER A 255 -13.85 9.82 4.35
CA SER A 255 -14.67 10.56 3.38
C SER A 255 -14.00 10.61 2.00
N GLY A 256 -14.78 11.02 1.01
CA GLY A 256 -14.33 11.15 -0.38
C GLY A 256 -13.91 9.81 -0.99
N SER A 257 -12.94 9.84 -1.90
CA SER A 257 -12.45 8.65 -2.59
C SER A 257 -11.78 7.63 -1.67
N THR A 258 -11.44 7.99 -0.44
CA THR A 258 -10.80 7.09 0.55
C THR A 258 -11.77 6.47 1.56
N ALA A 259 -13.07 6.74 1.41
CA ALA A 259 -14.09 6.16 2.27
C ALA A 259 -14.10 4.63 2.18
N GLN A 260 -13.99 3.96 3.32
CA GLN A 260 -14.14 2.50 3.44
C GLN A 260 -15.43 2.20 4.17
N THR A 261 -16.24 1.30 3.62
CA THR A 261 -17.54 0.97 4.19
C THR A 261 -17.49 -0.42 4.79
N PHE A 262 -17.97 -0.57 6.03
CA PHE A 262 -18.19 -1.89 6.59
C PHE A 262 -19.23 -2.66 5.77
N ILE A 263 -19.05 -3.97 5.67
CA ILE A 263 -20.08 -4.86 5.14
C ILE A 263 -20.65 -5.60 6.34
N LYS A 264 -21.96 -5.52 6.55
CA LYS A 264 -22.65 -6.21 7.64
C LYS A 264 -23.71 -7.16 7.11
N LEU A 265 -24.08 -8.17 7.90
CA LEU A 265 -25.25 -8.98 7.60
C LEU A 265 -26.50 -8.09 7.56
N ALA A 266 -27.37 -8.34 6.59
CA ALA A 266 -28.62 -7.61 6.48
C ALA A 266 -29.58 -7.99 7.63
N ASP A 267 -30.22 -6.99 8.21
CA ASP A 267 -31.12 -7.07 9.37
C ASP A 267 -32.46 -6.36 9.08
N ASP A 268 -32.92 -6.41 7.83
CA ASP A 268 -34.09 -5.71 7.26
C ASP A 268 -34.07 -4.16 7.38
N SER A 269 -33.03 -3.58 7.99
CA SER A 269 -32.89 -2.13 8.17
C SER A 269 -32.18 -1.42 7.01
N CYS A 270 -31.77 -2.16 5.98
CA CYS A 270 -30.89 -1.69 4.92
C CYS A 270 -31.17 -2.37 3.57
N ASP A 271 -30.86 -1.67 2.49
CA ASP A 271 -30.86 -2.25 1.14
C ASP A 271 -29.79 -3.35 1.06
N SER A 272 -30.23 -4.59 0.84
CA SER A 272 -29.34 -5.74 0.77
C SER A 272 -28.71 -5.94 -0.61
N PHE A 273 -27.58 -6.62 -0.63
CA PHE A 273 -26.87 -7.08 -1.81
C PHE A 273 -26.15 -8.40 -1.53
N LYS A 274 -25.72 -9.07 -2.59
CA LYS A 274 -24.92 -10.28 -2.52
C LYS A 274 -23.43 -9.95 -2.63
N LEU A 275 -22.62 -10.67 -1.85
CA LEU A 275 -21.17 -10.72 -2.05
C LEU A 275 -20.85 -11.84 -3.04
N SER A 276 -20.25 -11.50 -4.17
CA SER A 276 -19.91 -12.45 -5.23
C SER A 276 -18.40 -12.68 -5.32
N ILE A 277 -18.02 -13.91 -5.62
CA ILE A 277 -16.65 -14.27 -6.01
C ILE A 277 -16.52 -14.21 -7.53
N SER A 278 -15.37 -13.78 -8.03
CA SER A 278 -15.05 -13.84 -9.46
C SER A 278 -14.22 -15.10 -9.74
N GLY A 279 -14.78 -16.06 -10.48
CA GLY A 279 -14.00 -17.14 -11.10
C GLY A 279 -13.03 -16.65 -12.16
#